data_AF-A0A091CL86-F1
#
_entry.id   AF-A0A091CL86-F1
#
_cell.length_a   1.000
_cell.length_b   1.000
_cell.length_c   1.000
_cell.angle_alpha   90.00
_cell.angle_beta   90.00
_cell.angle_gamma   90.00
#
_symmetry.space_group_name_H-M   'P 1'
#
loop_
_entity.id
_entity.type
_entity.pdbx_description
1 polymer ?
#
loop_
_entity_poly.entity_id
_entity_poly.type
_entity_poly.pdbx_seq_one_letter_code
_entity_poly.pdbx_strand_id
1 'polypeptide(L)'
;MQESLRAKQLAEEQKCRQRVAPGSLWPTPEQLRELEAEEREWHPSLAAMQESLRAKQLAEEQKCRQREQLIAERMAKMPQMIENWRQQQRERWEKAQADKERRARLQAEAQERLGYHVDSRSTRFQELLQDLEKQERKRLKEEKQRQKKEARAAAMAASTTQDPEASGMASS
;
A
#
# COMPACT_ATOMS: atom_id res chain seq x y z
N MET A 1 -36.66 -55.32 -14.79
CA MET A 1 -37.50 -54.36 -15.55
C MET A 1 -38.97 -54.78 -15.62
N GLN A 2 -39.30 -56.05 -15.91
CA GLN A 2 -40.71 -56.47 -15.96
C GLN A 2 -41.39 -56.54 -14.57
N GLU A 3 -40.67 -56.96 -13.54
CA GLU A 3 -41.22 -57.07 -12.17
C GLU A 3 -41.53 -55.71 -11.54
N SER A 4 -40.72 -54.68 -11.81
CA SER A 4 -40.96 -53.32 -11.34
C SER A 4 -42.15 -52.66 -12.04
N LEU A 5 -42.39 -52.99 -13.31
CA LEU A 5 -43.59 -52.57 -14.03
C LEU A 5 -44.84 -53.30 -13.53
N ARG A 6 -44.72 -54.60 -13.23
CA ARG A 6 -45.80 -55.39 -12.61
C ARG A 6 -46.17 -54.89 -11.22
N ALA A 7 -45.18 -54.49 -10.41
CA ALA A 7 -45.41 -53.92 -9.08
C ALA A 7 -46.12 -52.56 -9.15
N LYS A 8 -45.76 -51.71 -10.12
CA LYS A 8 -46.47 -50.45 -10.39
C LYS A 8 -47.91 -50.70 -10.87
N GLN A 9 -48.11 -51.65 -11.78
CA GLN A 9 -49.45 -52.02 -12.28
C GLN A 9 -50.34 -52.60 -11.19
N LEU A 10 -49.81 -53.48 -10.32
CA LEU A 10 -50.56 -54.01 -9.18
C LEU A 10 -50.87 -52.92 -8.14
N ALA A 11 -49.95 -51.97 -7.91
CA ALA A 11 -50.20 -50.83 -7.04
C ALA A 11 -51.29 -49.91 -7.62
N GLU A 12 -51.31 -49.69 -8.94
CA GLU A 12 -52.38 -48.94 -9.62
C GLU A 12 -53.71 -49.68 -9.61
N GLU A 13 -53.72 -51.00 -9.87
CA GLU A 13 -54.92 -51.83 -9.83
C GLU A 13 -55.51 -51.92 -8.41
N GLN A 14 -54.67 -52.01 -7.37
CA GLN A 14 -55.11 -51.95 -5.98
C GLN A 14 -55.64 -50.56 -5.60
N LYS A 15 -55.03 -49.49 -6.12
CA LYS A 15 -55.48 -48.09 -5.93
C LYS A 15 -56.80 -47.79 -6.64
N CYS A 16 -57.09 -48.45 -7.76
CA CYS A 16 -58.38 -48.36 -8.46
C CYS A 16 -59.50 -49.16 -7.78
N ARG A 17 -59.17 -50.28 -7.10
CA ARG A 17 -60.15 -51.08 -6.35
C ARG A 17 -60.55 -50.47 -5.02
N GLN A 18 -59.63 -49.77 -4.35
CA GLN A 18 -59.98 -48.98 -3.15
C GLN A 18 -60.48 -47.61 -3.59
N ARG A 19 -61.78 -47.32 -3.41
CA ARG A 19 -62.31 -45.95 -3.55
C ARG A 19 -61.72 -45.07 -2.45
N VAL A 20 -60.50 -44.56 -2.65
CA VAL A 20 -59.92 -43.53 -1.79
C VAL A 20 -60.76 -42.26 -1.95
N ALA A 21 -61.22 -41.70 -0.83
CA ALA A 21 -61.99 -40.46 -0.88
C ALA A 21 -61.14 -39.36 -1.56
N PRO A 22 -61.66 -38.65 -2.57
CA PRO A 22 -60.88 -37.63 -3.30
C PRO A 22 -60.37 -36.51 -2.39
N GLY A 23 -61.02 -36.26 -1.25
CA GLY A 23 -60.53 -35.33 -0.23
C GLY A 23 -59.24 -35.77 0.48
N SER A 24 -58.91 -37.06 0.48
CA SER A 24 -57.68 -37.61 1.07
C SER A 24 -56.45 -37.44 0.17
N LEU A 25 -56.63 -36.92 -1.06
CA LEU A 25 -55.54 -36.63 -1.98
C LEU A 25 -54.88 -35.27 -1.70
N TRP A 26 -55.59 -34.41 -0.96
CA TRP A 26 -55.06 -33.11 -0.55
C TRP A 26 -54.28 -33.26 0.76
N PRO A 27 -53.22 -32.45 0.96
CA PRO A 27 -52.48 -32.46 2.22
C PRO A 27 -53.40 -32.23 3.41
N THR A 28 -53.07 -32.86 4.54
CA THR A 28 -53.74 -32.52 5.80
C THR A 28 -53.36 -31.08 6.21
N PRO A 29 -54.15 -30.41 7.06
CA PRO A 29 -53.84 -29.03 7.47
C PRO A 29 -52.46 -28.86 8.12
N GLU A 30 -51.94 -29.89 8.77
CA GLU A 30 -50.59 -29.89 9.36
C GLU A 30 -49.51 -29.96 8.27
N GLN A 31 -49.65 -30.91 7.33
CA GLN A 31 -48.76 -31.05 6.17
C GLN A 31 -48.76 -29.79 5.30
N LEU A 32 -49.92 -29.13 5.13
CA LEU A 32 -50.01 -27.88 4.38
C LEU A 32 -49.22 -26.75 5.07
N ARG A 33 -49.28 -26.65 6.40
CA ARG A 33 -48.52 -25.64 7.15
C ARG A 33 -47.02 -25.88 7.07
N GLU A 34 -46.59 -27.14 7.12
CA GLU A 34 -45.19 -27.52 6.94
C GLU A 34 -44.70 -27.14 5.53
N LEU A 35 -45.46 -27.50 4.49
CA LEU A 35 -45.15 -27.14 3.11
C LEU A 35 -45.11 -25.62 2.88
N GLU A 36 -46.06 -24.86 3.44
CA GLU A 36 -46.05 -23.40 3.37
C GLU A 36 -44.85 -22.78 4.09
N ALA A 37 -44.42 -23.36 5.22
CA ALA A 37 -43.25 -22.90 5.96
C ALA A 37 -41.96 -23.18 5.17
N GLU A 38 -41.84 -24.37 4.59
CA GLU A 38 -40.73 -24.74 3.70
C GLU A 38 -40.67 -23.83 2.47
N GLU A 39 -41.82 -23.57 1.83
CA GLU A 39 -41.90 -22.68 0.67
C GLU A 39 -41.47 -21.27 1.03
N ARG A 40 -41.91 -20.72 2.17
CA ARG A 40 -41.52 -19.38 2.60
C ARG A 40 -40.03 -19.27 2.93
N GLU A 41 -39.43 -20.32 3.47
CA GLU A 41 -38.01 -20.35 3.82
C GLU A 41 -37.13 -20.45 2.56
N TRP A 42 -37.47 -21.35 1.64
CA TRP A 42 -36.63 -21.67 0.48
C TRP A 42 -36.98 -20.87 -0.78
N HIS A 43 -38.23 -20.43 -0.90
CA HIS A 43 -38.76 -19.72 -2.07
C HIS A 43 -39.20 -18.30 -1.66
N PRO A 44 -38.26 -17.35 -1.57
CA PRO A 44 -38.59 -15.98 -1.26
C PRO A 44 -39.53 -15.40 -2.34
N SER A 45 -40.30 -14.39 -1.94
CA SER A 45 -41.16 -13.68 -2.89
C SER A 45 -40.36 -12.98 -3.98
N LEU A 46 -40.99 -12.77 -5.14
CA LEU A 46 -40.37 -12.05 -6.26
C LEU A 46 -39.87 -10.65 -5.84
N ALA A 47 -40.64 -9.95 -4.98
CA ALA A 47 -40.26 -8.64 -4.47
C ALA A 47 -38.95 -8.70 -3.66
N ALA A 48 -38.83 -9.66 -2.74
CA ALA A 48 -37.62 -9.87 -1.94
C ALA A 48 -36.41 -10.20 -2.84
N MET A 49 -36.61 -11.00 -3.89
CA MET A 49 -35.57 -11.30 -4.86
C MET A 49 -35.10 -10.03 -5.60
N GLN A 50 -36.04 -9.21 -6.09
CA GLN A 50 -35.71 -7.95 -6.78
C GLN A 50 -34.96 -6.96 -5.87
N GLU A 51 -35.38 -6.83 -4.61
CA GLU A 51 -34.69 -5.99 -3.63
C GLU A 51 -33.27 -6.49 -3.35
N SER A 52 -33.09 -7.81 -3.20
CA SER A 52 -31.77 -8.39 -3.00
C SER A 52 -30.82 -8.12 -4.19
N LEU A 53 -31.35 -8.18 -5.42
CA LEU A 53 -30.58 -7.90 -6.63
C LEU A 53 -30.23 -6.42 -6.74
N ARG A 54 -31.17 -5.52 -6.46
CA ARG A 54 -30.91 -4.07 -6.41
C ARG A 54 -29.86 -3.73 -5.36
N ALA A 55 -29.94 -4.32 -4.17
CA ALA A 55 -28.95 -4.12 -3.11
C ALA A 55 -27.55 -4.60 -3.53
N LYS A 56 -27.45 -5.77 -4.18
CA LYS A 56 -26.19 -6.30 -4.73
C LYS A 56 -25.61 -5.37 -5.80
N GLN A 57 -26.43 -4.94 -6.76
CA GLN A 57 -26.02 -4.02 -7.83
C GLN A 57 -25.50 -2.70 -7.25
N LEU A 58 -26.22 -2.09 -6.31
CA LEU A 58 -25.78 -0.86 -5.66
C LEU A 58 -24.47 -1.05 -4.90
N ALA A 59 -24.30 -2.16 -4.20
CA ALA A 59 -23.05 -2.46 -3.49
C ALA A 59 -21.86 -2.66 -4.45
N GLU A 60 -22.08 -3.33 -5.59
CA GLU A 60 -21.07 -3.50 -6.63
C GLU A 60 -20.71 -2.17 -7.28
N GLU A 61 -21.69 -1.35 -7.64
CA GLU A 61 -21.47 -0.01 -8.19
C GLU A 61 -20.68 0.88 -7.22
N GLN A 62 -21.01 0.85 -5.92
CA GLN A 62 -20.26 1.59 -4.92
C GLN A 62 -18.81 1.13 -4.83
N LYS A 63 -18.56 -0.19 -4.85
CA LYS A 63 -17.19 -0.74 -4.86
C LYS A 63 -16.42 -0.30 -6.10
N CYS A 64 -17.05 -0.34 -7.28
CA CYS A 64 -16.45 0.13 -8.53
C CYS A 64 -16.10 1.62 -8.43
N ARG A 65 -17.04 2.47 -7.99
CA ARG A 65 -16.81 3.91 -7.83
C ARG A 65 -15.69 4.22 -6.84
N GLN A 66 -15.66 3.56 -5.67
CA GLN A 66 -14.60 3.76 -4.69
C GLN A 66 -13.23 3.36 -5.25
N ARG A 67 -13.17 2.24 -6.00
CA ARG A 67 -11.95 1.80 -6.66
C ARG A 67 -11.48 2.81 -7.71
N GLU A 68 -12.39 3.31 -8.53
CA GLU A 68 -12.09 4.31 -9.56
C GLU A 68 -11.61 5.63 -8.95
N GLN A 69 -12.26 6.10 -7.88
CA GLN A 69 -11.84 7.28 -7.14
C GLN A 69 -10.43 7.12 -6.56
N LEU A 70 -10.15 5.98 -5.92
CA LEU A 70 -8.82 5.68 -5.40
C LEU A 70 -7.76 5.67 -6.52
N ILE A 71 -8.07 5.04 -7.66
CA ILE A 71 -7.17 5.03 -8.81
C ILE A 71 -6.94 6.45 -9.32
N ALA A 72 -7.99 7.26 -9.48
CA ALA A 72 -7.88 8.64 -9.94
C ALA A 72 -7.02 9.50 -9.01
N GLU A 73 -7.21 9.40 -7.69
CA GLU A 73 -6.39 10.11 -6.70
C GLU A 73 -4.91 9.71 -6.76
N ARG A 74 -4.64 8.41 -6.93
CA ARG A 74 -3.26 7.91 -7.05
C ARG A 74 -2.63 8.35 -8.36
N MET A 75 -3.38 8.30 -9.46
CA MET A 75 -2.94 8.74 -10.77
C MET A 75 -2.65 10.25 -10.80
N ALA A 76 -3.44 11.06 -10.09
CA ALA A 76 -3.18 12.50 -9.96
C ALA A 76 -1.85 12.81 -9.22
N LYS A 77 -1.47 11.98 -8.24
CA LYS A 77 -0.20 12.13 -7.50
C LYS A 77 1.01 11.55 -8.23
N MET A 78 0.78 10.71 -9.23
CA MET A 78 1.80 9.93 -9.92
C MET A 78 2.85 10.80 -10.67
N PRO A 79 2.48 11.89 -11.39
CA PRO A 79 3.45 12.75 -12.05
C PRO A 79 4.48 13.37 -11.09
N GLN A 80 4.02 13.90 -9.96
CA GLN A 80 4.91 14.47 -8.93
C GLN A 80 5.84 13.40 -8.36
N MET A 81 5.36 12.17 -8.15
CA MET A 81 6.20 11.05 -7.70
C MET A 81 7.25 10.67 -8.73
N ILE A 82 6.92 10.67 -10.03
CA ILE A 82 7.90 10.44 -11.10
C ILE A 82 8.98 11.51 -11.07
N GLU A 83 8.60 12.78 -10.97
CA GLU A 83 9.56 13.89 -10.95
C GLU A 83 10.52 13.78 -9.78
N ASN A 84 9.98 13.54 -8.57
CA ASN A 84 10.77 13.32 -7.37
C ASN A 84 11.71 12.12 -7.53
N TRP A 85 11.24 11.02 -8.11
CA TRP A 85 12.08 9.85 -8.36
C TRP A 85 13.19 10.16 -9.36
N ARG A 86 12.90 10.85 -10.47
CA ARG A 86 13.91 11.26 -11.46
C ARG A 86 14.95 12.20 -10.86
N GLN A 87 14.53 13.13 -10.01
CA GLN A 87 15.44 14.00 -9.26
C GLN A 87 16.35 13.18 -8.34
N GLN A 88 15.79 12.26 -7.56
CA GLN A 88 16.59 11.37 -6.70
C GLN A 88 17.58 10.51 -7.50
N GLN A 89 17.20 10.02 -8.68
CA GLN A 89 18.13 9.29 -9.54
C GLN A 89 19.29 10.17 -10.01
N ARG A 90 19.01 11.41 -10.43
CA ARG A 90 20.06 12.36 -10.81
C ARG A 90 20.98 12.68 -9.64
N GLU A 91 20.43 13.00 -8.47
CA GLU A 91 21.23 13.27 -7.27
C GLU A 91 22.12 12.08 -6.88
N ARG A 92 21.60 10.85 -6.99
CA ARG A 92 22.38 9.63 -6.72
C ARG A 92 23.50 9.46 -7.74
N TRP A 93 23.22 9.74 -9.01
CA TRP A 93 24.22 9.67 -10.07
C TRP A 93 25.30 10.73 -9.88
N GLU A 94 24.93 11.98 -9.59
CA GLU A 94 25.86 13.07 -9.30
C GLU A 94 26.71 12.78 -8.08
N LYS A 95 26.13 12.29 -6.98
CA LYS A 95 26.89 11.86 -5.79
C LYS A 95 27.86 10.73 -6.13
N ALA A 96 27.43 9.75 -6.93
CA ALA A 96 28.31 8.66 -7.36
C ALA A 96 29.47 9.16 -8.24
N GLN A 97 29.24 10.16 -9.10
CA GLN A 97 30.30 10.79 -9.89
C GLN A 97 31.24 11.61 -9.01
N ALA A 98 30.71 12.43 -8.10
CA ALA A 98 31.50 13.19 -7.15
C ALA A 98 32.36 12.27 -6.26
N ASP A 99 31.83 11.13 -5.82
CA ASP A 99 32.58 10.14 -5.06
C ASP A 99 33.67 9.47 -5.90
N LYS A 100 33.41 9.18 -7.18
CA LYS A 100 34.43 8.66 -8.12
C LYS A 100 35.55 9.67 -8.32
N GLU A 101 35.23 10.92 -8.60
CA GLU A 101 36.20 12.00 -8.76
C GLU A 101 37.00 12.22 -7.48
N ARG A 102 36.33 12.24 -6.32
CA ARG A 102 36.99 12.36 -5.02
C ARG A 102 37.99 11.21 -4.79
N ARG A 103 37.57 9.97 -5.06
CA ARG A 103 38.45 8.80 -4.95
C ARG A 103 39.63 8.91 -5.91
N ALA A 104 39.40 9.37 -7.15
CA ALA A 104 40.46 9.57 -8.13
C ALA A 104 41.46 10.64 -7.68
N ARG A 105 41.00 11.75 -7.07
CA ARG A 105 41.88 12.80 -6.51
C ARG A 105 42.73 12.25 -5.36
N LEU A 106 42.13 11.54 -4.42
CA LEU A 106 42.85 10.90 -3.31
C LEU A 106 43.87 9.86 -3.80
N GLN A 107 43.52 9.10 -4.84
CA GLN A 107 44.44 8.17 -5.49
C GLN A 107 45.61 8.89 -6.16
N ALA A 108 45.37 10.00 -6.86
CA ALA A 108 46.43 10.82 -7.45
C ALA A 108 47.37 11.40 -6.39
N GLU A 109 46.83 11.99 -5.31
CA GLU A 109 47.65 12.51 -4.20
C GLU A 109 48.50 11.42 -3.53
N ALA A 110 47.94 10.21 -3.36
CA ALA A 110 48.70 9.08 -2.84
C ALA A 110 49.80 8.61 -3.81
N GLN A 111 49.52 8.61 -5.12
CA GLN A 111 50.49 8.29 -6.17
C GLN A 111 51.60 9.33 -6.26
N GLU A 112 51.32 10.61 -6.09
CA GLU A 112 52.35 11.66 -6.06
C GLU A 112 53.30 11.50 -4.87
N ARG A 113 52.80 11.08 -3.70
CA ARG A 113 53.61 10.89 -2.49
C ARG A 113 54.46 9.62 -2.51
N LEU A 114 53.95 8.53 -3.09
CA LEU A 114 54.64 7.23 -3.15
C LEU A 114 55.41 7.01 -4.46
N GLY A 115 55.11 7.80 -5.49
CA GLY A 115 55.64 7.68 -6.84
C GLY A 115 54.78 6.79 -7.75
N TYR A 116 54.84 7.05 -9.06
CA TYR A 116 54.04 6.38 -10.11
C TYR A 116 54.37 4.89 -10.32
N HIS A 117 55.38 4.34 -9.66
CA HIS A 117 55.80 2.93 -9.79
C HIS A 117 55.21 2.01 -8.71
N VAL A 118 54.37 2.54 -7.81
CA VAL A 118 53.75 1.75 -6.75
C VAL A 118 52.38 1.22 -7.19
N ASP A 119 52.22 -0.10 -7.10
CA ASP A 119 50.95 -0.76 -7.42
C ASP A 119 49.82 -0.32 -6.48
N SER A 120 48.64 -0.07 -7.06
CA SER A 120 47.41 0.32 -6.34
C SER A 120 46.91 -0.73 -5.34
N ARG A 121 47.35 -1.98 -5.48
CA ARG A 121 47.00 -3.10 -4.60
C ARG A 121 47.96 -3.28 -3.42
N SER A 122 49.08 -2.56 -3.40
CA SER A 122 50.07 -2.67 -2.33
C SER A 122 49.49 -2.20 -0.98
N THR A 123 49.94 -2.84 0.11
CA THR A 123 49.48 -2.53 1.48
C THR A 123 49.82 -1.10 1.89
N ARG A 124 51.03 -0.63 1.58
CA ARG A 124 51.48 0.74 1.86
C ARG A 124 50.61 1.81 1.18
N PHE A 125 50.16 1.55 -0.05
CA PHE A 125 49.27 2.47 -0.77
C PHE A 125 47.87 2.53 -0.14
N GLN A 126 47.33 1.37 0.28
CA GLN A 126 46.04 1.29 0.96
C GLN A 126 46.06 1.99 2.33
N GLU A 127 47.14 1.81 3.10
CA GLU A 127 47.33 2.50 4.39
C GLU A 127 47.38 4.03 4.21
N LEU A 128 48.17 4.50 3.24
CA LEU A 128 48.27 5.94 2.95
C LEU A 128 46.93 6.54 2.49
N LEU A 129 46.21 5.84 1.62
CA LEU A 129 44.86 6.25 1.19
C LEU A 129 43.89 6.32 2.36
N GLN A 130 43.90 5.33 3.25
CA GLN A 130 43.05 5.34 4.44
C GLN A 130 43.38 6.52 5.37
N ASP A 131 44.65 6.89 5.49
CA ASP A 131 45.05 8.02 6.31
C ASP A 131 44.66 9.36 5.70
N LEU A 132 44.76 9.52 4.38
CA LEU A 132 44.24 10.69 3.66
C LEU A 132 42.71 10.79 3.78
N GLU A 133 41.98 9.69 3.61
CA GLU A 133 40.54 9.65 3.81
C GLU A 133 40.13 10.02 5.24
N LYS A 134 40.88 9.55 6.25
CA LYS A 134 40.65 9.92 7.66
C LYS A 134 40.86 11.42 7.88
N GLN A 135 41.90 12.01 7.28
CA GLN A 135 42.18 13.44 7.39
C GLN A 135 41.09 14.28 6.75
N GLU A 136 40.66 13.95 5.52
CA GLU A 136 39.54 14.66 4.88
C GLU A 136 38.24 14.53 5.68
N ARG A 137 37.92 13.33 6.18
CA ARG A 137 36.72 13.12 7.02
C ARG A 137 36.75 13.96 8.29
N LYS A 138 37.92 14.15 8.90
CA LYS A 138 38.09 15.02 10.08
C LYS A 138 37.85 16.49 9.69
N ARG A 139 38.47 16.97 8.61
CA ARG A 139 38.28 18.35 8.09
C ARG A 139 36.81 18.65 7.79
N LEU A 140 36.14 17.78 7.04
CA LEU A 140 34.72 17.94 6.71
C LEU A 140 33.81 17.94 7.95
N LYS A 141 34.12 17.13 8.97
CA LYS A 141 33.37 17.13 10.23
C LYS A 141 33.54 18.44 11.00
N GLU A 142 34.77 18.95 11.07
CA GLU A 142 35.08 20.20 11.74
C GLU A 142 34.44 21.40 11.03
N GLU A 143 34.51 21.46 9.70
CA GLU A 143 33.85 22.48 8.89
C GLU A 143 32.33 22.45 9.08
N LYS A 144 31.71 21.25 9.02
CA LYS A 144 30.28 21.10 9.28
C LYS A 144 29.90 21.53 10.70
N GLN A 145 30.75 21.27 11.69
CA GLN A 145 30.53 21.74 13.06
C GLN A 145 30.67 23.27 13.17
N ARG A 146 31.65 23.88 12.48
CA ARG A 146 31.84 25.33 12.43
C ARG A 146 30.64 26.02 11.78
N GLN A 147 30.22 25.55 10.60
CA GLN A 147 29.03 26.07 9.91
C GLN A 147 27.76 25.96 10.75
N LYS A 148 27.57 24.85 11.49
CA LYS A 148 26.44 24.71 12.43
C LYS A 148 26.50 25.71 13.59
N LYS A 149 27.69 25.95 14.15
CA LYS A 149 27.88 26.94 15.22
C LYS A 149 27.63 28.36 14.70
N GLU A 150 28.10 28.66 13.51
CA GLU A 150 27.92 29.94 12.83
C GLU A 150 26.45 30.18 12.47
N ALA A 151 25.75 29.20 11.88
CA ALA A 151 24.31 29.29 11.60
C ALA A 151 23.48 29.47 12.88
N ARG A 152 23.86 28.80 13.98
CA ARG A 152 23.21 28.98 15.28
C ARG A 152 23.48 30.37 15.86
N ALA A 153 24.71 30.87 15.76
CA ALA A 153 25.06 32.22 16.20
C ALA A 153 24.31 33.28 15.37
N ALA A 154 24.21 33.10 14.05
CA ALA A 154 23.44 33.97 13.16
C ALA A 154 21.94 33.95 13.47
N ALA A 155 21.35 32.78 13.76
CA ALA A 155 19.96 32.67 14.18
C ALA A 155 19.70 33.36 15.53
N MET A 156 20.61 33.25 16.50
CA MET A 156 20.52 33.94 17.80
C MET A 156 20.72 35.46 17.66
N ALA A 157 21.58 35.90 16.74
CA ALA A 157 21.76 37.32 16.44
C ALA A 157 20.51 37.91 15.76
N ALA A 158 19.89 37.16 14.84
CA ALA A 158 18.64 37.54 14.17
C ALA A 158 17.44 37.57 15.14
N SER A 159 17.38 36.67 16.13
CA SER A 159 16.34 36.71 17.16
C SER A 159 16.56 37.82 18.20
N THR A 160 17.82 38.15 18.52
CA THR A 160 18.14 39.24 19.48
C THR A 160 17.92 40.63 18.87
N THR A 161 17.96 40.77 17.55
CA THR A 161 17.66 42.05 16.86
C THR A 161 16.15 42.31 16.69
N GLN A 162 15.28 41.33 16.94
CA GLN A 162 13.82 41.49 16.85
C GLN A 162 13.13 41.83 18.19
N ASP A 163 13.86 41.89 19.31
CA ASP A 163 13.31 42.29 20.62
C ASP A 163 14.19 43.32 21.35
N PRO A 164 14.03 44.63 21.03
CA PRO A 164 14.12 45.65 22.07
C PRO A 164 13.06 46.76 21.92
N GLU A 165 11.78 46.46 21.63
CA GLU A 165 10.70 47.49 21.54
C GLU A 165 9.37 47.08 22.23
N ALA A 166 9.40 46.20 23.24
CA ALA A 166 8.19 45.82 24.00
C ALA A 166 8.37 45.77 25.53
N SER A 167 9.19 46.65 26.09
CA SER A 167 9.28 46.88 27.55
C SER A 167 9.29 48.38 27.84
N GLY A 168 8.19 49.07 27.57
CA GLY A 168 8.08 50.48 27.89
C GLY A 168 6.70 51.10 27.69
N MET A 169 5.60 50.41 27.99
CA MET A 169 4.30 51.09 28.09
C MET A 169 3.31 50.26 28.94
N ALA A 170 3.48 50.27 30.25
CA ALA A 170 2.46 49.86 31.21
C ALA A 170 2.52 50.79 32.43
N SER A 171 2.15 52.05 32.22
CA SER A 171 1.78 53.01 33.28
C SER A 171 0.99 54.14 32.67
N SER A 172 -0.34 54.07 32.78
CA SER A 172 -1.31 55.15 33.07
C SER A 172 -2.73 54.61 32.89
#